data_AF-A0A0W0FU47-F1
#
_entry.id   AF-A0A0W0FU47-F1
#
_cell.length_a   1.000
_cell.length_b   1.000
_cell.length_c   1.000
_cell.angle_alpha   90.00
_cell.angle_beta   90.00
_cell.angle_gamma   90.00
#
_symmetry.space_group_name_H-M   'P 1'
#
loop_
_entity.id
_entity.type
_entity.pdbx_description
1 polymer ?
#
loop_
_entity_poly.entity_id
_entity_poly.type
_entity_poly.pdbx_seq_one_letter_code
_entity_poly.pdbx_strand_id
1 'polypeptide(L)'
;MTFRGRWPRVCHVYCDVQSYDRVTQTVADSVILIYSGKCSLPSKLSISTLNIMPQSSGTTNPIPPAQFYGAPAPKPPAQATQDALRIPSHPLPPRDGPSPVRFSASGFNPYTSMHFLQDKRDRQMETECRGKFVGPMPPANFLSEFLNDSMLKEEVRDPFIFTEESKKYFKKAQKSNSEVAMYPHLIDGLKDYCPELDIKDTHNNNQSSEWARNRAVLKPDITAYERNTDLAEPMDMTRAEVIVEVKIHPDDDPFVDKPKGGNTSQGQSPHERSTILGGDVRGQIITYATAQLAAQYRTHAFSVIIVNDGARLIRWDRAGAIFTRKFDYRKFHYLAEFFWRYNRATRAARGHDESVTMAHGLDDELVIEARAALGCAPNDSLYRFEVVDEVTGEKTYYLGKAPSFKGNKSLTGRSTRGIVVYDLKNRKVAYLKDTWRVCGTGYDIDKEGDTYRKLKAAGVRNVPTVVAFGDVGDEMWHRTQTDIFARKRGSFIRQLRGHRHCRLVFREVGRDLTSFETTGEIVGAIADAVEGRLRAGRYTPP
;
A
#
# COMPACT_ATOMS: atom_id res chain seq x y z
N MET A 1 11.49 15.82 -47.76
CA MET A 1 11.97 16.50 -46.53
C MET A 1 11.60 15.64 -45.34
N THR A 2 12.54 14.83 -44.87
CA THR A 2 12.38 13.95 -43.70
C THR A 2 12.84 14.70 -42.46
N PHE A 3 11.89 15.09 -41.61
CA PHE A 3 12.19 15.70 -40.31
C PHE A 3 12.77 14.62 -39.37
N ARG A 4 14.10 14.63 -39.20
CA ARG A 4 14.78 13.90 -38.12
C ARG A 4 14.84 14.79 -36.87
N GLY A 5 13.80 14.74 -36.06
CA GLY A 5 13.80 15.32 -34.71
C GLY A 5 14.54 14.38 -33.74
N ARG A 6 15.65 14.86 -33.16
CA ARG A 6 16.38 14.18 -32.07
C ARG A 6 15.60 14.41 -30.77
N TRP A 7 15.01 13.36 -30.20
CA TRP A 7 14.40 13.42 -28.87
C TRP A 7 15.48 13.35 -27.77
N PRO A 8 15.36 14.09 -26.65
CA PRO A 8 16.28 13.96 -25.52
C PRO A 8 16.15 12.56 -24.90
N ARG A 9 17.30 11.89 -24.75
CA ARG A 9 17.41 10.55 -24.17
C ARG A 9 17.57 10.70 -22.66
N VAL A 10 16.56 10.37 -21.88
CA VAL A 10 16.70 10.25 -20.43
C VAL A 10 15.82 9.08 -19.98
N CYS A 11 16.44 7.99 -19.56
CA CYS A 11 15.76 6.86 -18.92
C CYS A 11 16.00 6.98 -17.41
N HIS A 12 14.92 7.11 -16.64
CA HIS A 12 14.96 7.15 -15.18
C HIS A 12 14.11 6.04 -14.59
N VAL A 13 14.58 5.56 -13.45
CA VAL A 13 14.36 4.22 -12.90
C VAL A 13 14.34 4.42 -11.37
N TYR A 14 13.57 3.74 -10.49
CA TYR A 14 13.45 4.15 -9.07
C TYR A 14 13.47 2.99 -8.02
N CYS A 15 14.36 2.91 -7.00
CA CYS A 15 14.14 2.02 -5.83
C CYS A 15 14.76 2.54 -4.54
N ASP A 16 14.00 2.33 -3.48
CA ASP A 16 14.08 2.88 -2.14
C ASP A 16 14.93 1.96 -1.24
N VAL A 17 16.13 2.39 -0.84
CA VAL A 17 16.94 1.68 0.17
C VAL A 17 17.51 2.66 1.19
N GLN A 18 17.09 2.57 2.45
CA GLN A 18 17.51 3.46 3.54
C GLN A 18 19.03 3.43 3.81
N SER A 19 19.71 4.59 3.73
CA SER A 19 20.97 4.85 4.43
C SER A 19 21.14 6.35 4.78
N TYR A 20 21.99 6.64 5.77
CA TYR A 20 22.02 7.87 6.59
C TYR A 20 22.60 9.14 5.92
N ASP A 21 22.80 9.17 4.60
CA ASP A 21 23.46 10.29 3.92
C ASP A 21 22.51 11.04 2.95
N ARG A 22 22.11 12.26 3.34
CA ARG A 22 20.83 12.90 2.94
C ARG A 22 20.74 13.39 1.49
N VAL A 23 21.85 13.67 0.80
CA VAL A 23 21.84 14.17 -0.59
C VAL A 23 22.10 13.04 -1.60
N THR A 24 22.98 12.11 -1.25
CA THR A 24 23.34 10.96 -2.08
C THR A 24 22.24 9.91 -2.17
N GLN A 25 21.37 9.81 -1.15
CA GLN A 25 20.27 8.83 -1.11
C GLN A 25 19.14 9.17 -2.09
N THR A 26 18.69 10.43 -2.15
CA THR A 26 17.62 10.83 -3.11
C THR A 26 18.04 10.60 -4.56
N VAL A 27 19.33 10.76 -4.86
CA VAL A 27 19.88 10.47 -6.21
C VAL A 27 20.09 8.96 -6.43
N ALA A 28 20.34 8.17 -5.38
CA ALA A 28 20.36 6.70 -5.47
C ALA A 28 18.94 6.11 -5.63
N ASP A 29 17.94 6.68 -4.94
CA ASP A 29 16.54 6.26 -4.99
C ASP A 29 15.91 6.54 -6.35
N SER A 30 16.43 7.54 -7.06
CA SER A 30 16.08 7.91 -8.43
C SER A 30 16.66 6.98 -9.51
N VAL A 31 17.17 5.77 -9.16
CA VAL A 31 17.88 4.90 -10.13
C VAL A 31 17.38 3.43 -10.35
N ILE A 32 16.47 2.75 -9.60
CA ILE A 32 16.17 1.29 -9.89
C ILE A 32 14.72 0.74 -9.65
N LEU A 33 13.66 0.84 -10.49
CA LEU A 33 12.39 0.09 -10.25
C LEU A 33 12.40 -1.16 -11.13
N ILE A 34 12.63 -2.32 -10.49
CA ILE A 34 12.38 -3.65 -11.02
C ILE A 34 10.95 -4.03 -10.62
N TYR A 35 10.10 -4.38 -11.59
CA TYR A 35 8.90 -5.16 -11.30
C TYR A 35 9.09 -6.62 -11.73
N SER A 36 8.91 -7.54 -10.78
CA SER A 36 8.97 -8.98 -11.01
C SER A 36 7.69 -9.45 -11.73
N GLY A 37 7.74 -9.52 -13.05
CA GLY A 37 6.91 -10.46 -13.83
C GLY A 37 7.64 -11.80 -13.88
N LYS A 38 6.96 -12.91 -13.57
CA LYS A 38 7.52 -14.25 -13.76
C LYS A 38 7.92 -14.43 -15.23
N CYS A 39 9.20 -14.34 -15.55
CA CYS A 39 9.74 -14.90 -16.78
C CYS A 39 10.14 -16.36 -16.49
N SER A 40 9.25 -17.29 -16.84
CA SER A 40 9.69 -18.61 -17.25
C SER A 40 10.54 -18.43 -18.50
N LEU A 41 11.86 -18.52 -18.35
CA LEU A 41 12.78 -18.65 -19.48
C LEU A 41 12.32 -19.83 -20.35
N PRO A 42 12.08 -19.65 -21.65
CA PRO A 42 12.13 -20.77 -22.57
C PRO A 42 13.58 -21.26 -22.57
N SER A 43 13.81 -22.44 -22.00
CA SER A 43 15.02 -23.20 -22.23
C SER A 43 15.10 -23.52 -23.73
N LYS A 44 15.79 -22.68 -24.51
CA LYS A 44 16.45 -22.97 -25.80
C LYS A 44 16.85 -21.65 -26.48
N LEU A 45 18.04 -21.15 -26.15
CA LEU A 45 18.86 -20.39 -27.08
C LEU A 45 20.24 -21.04 -27.06
N SER A 46 20.40 -21.99 -27.97
CA SER A 46 21.66 -22.65 -28.29
C SER A 46 22.58 -21.63 -28.93
N ILE A 47 23.73 -21.34 -28.31
CA ILE A 47 24.83 -20.64 -28.95
C ILE A 47 25.42 -21.61 -29.98
N SER A 48 25.00 -21.48 -31.24
CA SER A 48 25.67 -22.12 -32.36
C SER A 48 26.83 -21.24 -32.82
N THR A 49 28.03 -21.79 -32.63
CA THR A 49 29.33 -21.50 -33.23
C THR A 49 29.29 -20.65 -34.50
N LEU A 50 29.82 -19.43 -34.44
CA LEU A 50 30.28 -18.69 -35.61
C LEU A 50 31.81 -18.73 -35.63
N ASN A 51 32.32 -19.66 -36.44
CA ASN A 51 33.71 -19.76 -36.86
C ASN A 51 34.06 -18.56 -37.74
N ILE A 52 35.02 -17.73 -37.31
CA ILE A 52 35.81 -16.90 -38.21
C ILE A 52 37.28 -17.04 -37.79
N MET A 53 38.04 -17.78 -38.59
CA MET A 53 39.50 -17.86 -38.56
C MET A 53 40.12 -16.68 -39.34
N PRO A 54 41.42 -16.38 -39.11
CA PRO A 54 41.96 -15.01 -39.14
C PRO A 54 42.76 -14.69 -40.40
N GLN A 55 42.95 -13.40 -40.70
CA GLN A 55 44.18 -12.92 -41.33
C GLN A 55 44.67 -11.60 -40.70
N SER A 56 45.99 -11.60 -40.45
CA SER A 56 46.87 -10.56 -39.93
C SER A 56 47.01 -9.39 -40.92
N SER A 57 47.38 -8.16 -40.52
CA SER A 57 48.69 -7.77 -39.99
C SER A 57 48.70 -6.27 -39.66
N GLY A 58 49.47 -5.84 -38.65
CA GLY A 58 49.67 -4.42 -38.35
C GLY A 58 50.02 -4.08 -36.90
N THR A 59 51.23 -4.47 -36.49
CA THR A 59 52.08 -4.01 -35.35
C THR A 59 51.65 -2.82 -34.48
N THR A 60 51.65 -3.00 -33.15
CA THR A 60 52.57 -2.32 -32.18
C THR A 60 52.38 -2.87 -30.75
N ASN A 61 53.48 -2.91 -29.98
CA ASN A 61 53.71 -3.70 -28.76
C ASN A 61 52.83 -3.34 -27.53
N PRO A 62 52.54 -4.32 -26.64
CA PRO A 62 51.83 -4.10 -25.38
C PRO A 62 52.75 -3.67 -24.21
N ILE A 63 52.24 -2.79 -23.36
CA ILE A 63 52.81 -2.41 -22.05
C ILE A 63 52.11 -3.23 -20.96
N PRO A 64 52.83 -3.82 -19.98
CA PRO A 64 52.28 -4.79 -19.02
C PRO A 64 51.60 -4.11 -17.80
N PRO A 65 50.59 -4.76 -17.19
CA PRO A 65 49.99 -4.30 -15.94
C PRO A 65 50.83 -4.72 -14.72
N ALA A 66 51.21 -3.74 -13.89
CA ALA A 66 51.85 -3.95 -12.60
C ALA A 66 50.80 -4.14 -11.48
N GLN A 67 50.86 -5.33 -10.88
CA GLN A 67 50.70 -5.71 -9.46
C GLN A 67 49.93 -4.80 -8.48
N PHE A 68 48.89 -5.38 -7.86
CA PHE A 68 48.55 -5.16 -6.45
C PHE A 68 48.49 -6.53 -5.76
N TYR A 69 49.21 -6.69 -4.64
CA TYR A 69 49.30 -7.91 -3.83
C TYR A 69 48.46 -7.84 -2.55
N GLY A 70 47.95 -9.00 -2.12
CA GLY A 70 47.59 -9.38 -0.74
C GLY A 70 46.23 -10.08 -0.67
N ALA A 71 46.02 -11.28 -0.12
CA ALA A 71 46.84 -12.40 0.36
C ALA A 71 45.96 -13.69 0.26
N PRO A 72 46.52 -14.92 0.22
CA PRO A 72 45.75 -16.15 -0.09
C PRO A 72 44.96 -16.70 1.11
N ALA A 73 43.76 -17.23 0.84
CA ALA A 73 42.91 -17.92 1.81
C ALA A 73 43.50 -19.30 2.21
N PRO A 74 43.37 -19.73 3.49
CA PRO A 74 43.92 -21.00 3.97
C PRO A 74 43.12 -22.23 3.48
N LYS A 75 43.85 -23.32 3.21
CA LYS A 75 43.32 -24.63 2.78
C LYS A 75 42.58 -25.35 3.92
N PRO A 76 41.58 -26.20 3.60
CA PRO A 76 40.81 -26.95 4.59
C PRO A 76 41.59 -28.17 5.14
N PRO A 77 41.37 -28.57 6.41
CA PRO A 77 41.99 -29.77 6.97
C PRO A 77 41.29 -31.06 6.55
N ALA A 78 42.06 -32.16 6.60
CA ALA A 78 41.79 -33.49 6.10
C ALA A 78 40.73 -34.30 6.87
N GLN A 79 40.18 -35.31 6.17
CA GLN A 79 39.18 -36.29 6.63
C GLN A 79 39.67 -37.20 7.75
N ALA A 80 38.75 -37.58 8.64
CA ALA A 80 38.81 -38.84 9.39
C ALA A 80 37.43 -39.50 9.51
N THR A 81 37.40 -40.76 9.08
CA THR A 81 36.55 -41.92 9.44
C THR A 81 35.04 -41.92 9.19
N GLN A 82 34.66 -42.84 8.29
CA GLN A 82 33.35 -43.44 8.07
C GLN A 82 32.95 -44.35 9.25
N ASP A 83 31.66 -44.40 9.58
CA ASP A 83 31.01 -45.69 9.81
C ASP A 83 29.50 -45.67 9.51
N ALA A 84 29.13 -46.64 8.67
CA ALA A 84 27.85 -47.31 8.41
C ALA A 84 26.50 -46.57 8.44
N LEU A 85 25.80 -46.59 7.28
CA LEU A 85 24.64 -47.48 7.06
C LEU A 85 24.21 -47.49 5.58
N ARG A 86 24.19 -48.69 5.00
CA ARG A 86 23.83 -49.02 3.60
C ARG A 86 22.33 -48.84 3.34
N ILE A 87 21.96 -48.36 2.15
CA ILE A 87 20.63 -48.57 1.54
C ILE A 87 20.84 -49.26 0.18
N PRO A 88 20.15 -50.38 -0.14
CA PRO A 88 20.36 -51.13 -1.38
C PRO A 88 19.68 -50.50 -2.60
N SER A 89 20.35 -50.64 -3.74
CA SER A 89 19.89 -50.29 -5.09
C SER A 89 18.99 -51.35 -5.70
N HIS A 90 17.81 -50.97 -6.22
CA HIS A 90 17.09 -51.74 -7.24
C HIS A 90 16.43 -50.81 -8.29
N PRO A 91 16.23 -51.28 -9.54
CA PRO A 91 16.15 -50.44 -10.75
C PRO A 91 14.73 -49.94 -11.09
N LEU A 92 14.66 -48.78 -11.76
CA LEU A 92 13.42 -48.15 -12.22
C LEU A 92 12.84 -48.86 -13.48
N PRO A 93 11.51 -49.09 -13.57
CA PRO A 93 10.86 -49.50 -14.81
C PRO A 93 10.50 -48.30 -15.72
N PRO A 94 10.18 -48.53 -17.01
CA PRO A 94 10.17 -47.50 -18.05
C PRO A 94 8.95 -46.57 -18.01
N ARG A 95 9.14 -45.38 -18.61
CA ARG A 95 8.14 -44.32 -18.83
C ARG A 95 7.14 -44.73 -19.91
N ASP A 96 5.87 -44.78 -19.56
CA ASP A 96 4.74 -44.58 -20.49
C ASP A 96 3.95 -43.31 -20.08
N GLY A 97 3.59 -42.49 -21.07
CA GLY A 97 3.24 -41.07 -20.90
C GLY A 97 1.88 -40.77 -20.24
N PRO A 98 1.60 -39.49 -19.88
CA PRO A 98 0.31 -39.14 -19.30
C PRO A 98 -0.65 -38.51 -20.34
N SER A 99 -1.81 -39.13 -20.49
CA SER A 99 -3.07 -38.45 -20.81
C SER A 99 -3.40 -37.44 -19.69
N PRO A 100 -3.99 -36.27 -19.98
CA PRO A 100 -4.20 -35.23 -18.97
C PRO A 100 -5.37 -35.59 -18.06
N VAL A 101 -5.07 -36.07 -16.86
CA VAL A 101 -6.05 -36.22 -15.77
C VAL A 101 -6.36 -34.83 -15.21
N ARG A 102 -7.59 -34.35 -15.42
CA ARG A 102 -8.16 -33.22 -14.69
C ARG A 102 -8.32 -33.63 -13.23
N PHE A 103 -7.46 -33.14 -12.34
CA PHE A 103 -7.73 -33.20 -10.90
C PHE A 103 -8.83 -32.19 -10.58
N SER A 104 -10.05 -32.69 -10.35
CA SER A 104 -11.03 -31.97 -9.55
C SER A 104 -10.62 -32.13 -8.08
N ALA A 105 -10.26 -31.03 -7.43
CA ALA A 105 -9.97 -31.03 -6.00
C ALA A 105 -11.29 -31.03 -5.21
N SER A 106 -12.00 -32.15 -5.25
CA SER A 106 -13.13 -32.42 -4.36
C SER A 106 -12.83 -33.66 -3.54
N GLY A 107 -12.63 -33.44 -2.25
CA GLY A 107 -12.67 -34.46 -1.20
C GLY A 107 -11.37 -35.23 -1.02
N PHE A 108 -10.56 -34.81 -0.04
CA PHE A 108 -9.88 -35.65 0.96
C PHE A 108 -8.97 -34.73 1.80
N ASN A 109 -9.57 -34.04 2.78
CA ASN A 109 -8.80 -33.44 3.87
C ASN A 109 -8.96 -34.33 5.12
N PRO A 110 -7.87 -34.71 5.80
CA PRO A 110 -7.94 -35.44 7.06
C PRO A 110 -8.61 -34.56 8.13
N TYR A 111 -9.58 -35.14 8.84
CA TYR A 111 -10.30 -34.50 9.94
C TYR A 111 -9.37 -34.29 11.14
N THR A 112 -8.67 -33.15 11.17
CA THR A 112 -7.99 -32.65 12.37
C THR A 112 -8.35 -31.17 12.57
N SER A 113 -8.61 -30.76 13.81
CA SER A 113 -9.07 -29.41 14.21
C SER A 113 -8.01 -28.29 14.06
N MET A 114 -6.92 -28.54 13.34
CA MET A 114 -5.76 -27.64 13.20
C MET A 114 -5.63 -27.01 11.81
N HIS A 115 -6.58 -27.27 10.89
CA HIS A 115 -6.47 -26.87 9.48
C HIS A 115 -6.79 -25.40 9.16
N PHE A 116 -7.32 -24.62 10.11
CA PHE A 116 -7.62 -23.18 9.91
C PHE A 116 -6.43 -22.26 10.19
N LEU A 117 -5.32 -22.78 10.69
CA LEU A 117 -4.12 -21.99 10.95
C LEU A 117 -3.24 -21.91 9.71
N GLN A 118 -3.17 -20.68 9.16
CA GLN A 118 -2.02 -20.03 8.52
C GLN A 118 -2.28 -19.54 7.10
N ASP A 119 -3.03 -18.45 7.03
CA ASP A 119 -2.69 -17.53 5.97
C ASP A 119 -1.34 -16.86 6.28
N LYS A 120 -0.28 -17.32 5.59
CA LYS A 120 1.07 -16.74 5.73
C LYS A 120 1.09 -15.22 5.47
N ARG A 121 0.13 -14.70 4.69
CA ARG A 121 -0.03 -13.28 4.40
C ARG A 121 -0.43 -12.52 5.66
N ASP A 122 -1.47 -12.98 6.34
CA ASP A 122 -2.02 -12.29 7.52
C ASP A 122 -0.98 -12.26 8.64
N ARG A 123 -0.21 -13.34 8.82
CA ARG A 123 0.93 -13.34 9.75
C ARG A 123 2.04 -12.36 9.38
N GLN A 124 2.31 -12.20 8.08
CA GLN A 124 3.29 -11.22 7.62
C GLN A 124 2.78 -9.78 7.84
N MET A 125 1.51 -9.52 7.53
CA MET A 125 0.86 -8.22 7.78
C MET A 125 0.85 -7.90 9.26
N GLU A 126 0.48 -8.87 10.10
CA GLU A 126 0.53 -8.76 11.56
C GLU A 126 1.95 -8.43 12.02
N THR A 127 2.95 -9.20 11.59
CA THR A 127 4.36 -8.98 11.96
C THR A 127 4.85 -7.60 11.56
N GLU A 128 4.50 -7.11 10.37
CA GLU A 128 4.91 -5.77 9.90
C GLU A 128 4.24 -4.63 10.67
N CYS A 129 3.01 -4.85 11.17
CA CYS A 129 2.25 -3.83 11.89
C CYS A 129 2.34 -3.95 13.41
N ARG A 130 3.08 -4.94 13.94
CA ARG A 130 3.35 -5.05 15.37
C ARG A 130 3.89 -3.74 15.91
N GLY A 131 3.40 -3.32 17.07
CA GLY A 131 3.82 -2.08 17.70
C GLY A 131 3.34 -0.83 16.96
N LYS A 132 2.33 -0.91 16.08
CA LYS A 132 1.74 0.27 15.40
C LYS A 132 0.25 0.47 15.75
N PHE A 133 -0.19 -0.11 16.87
CA PHE A 133 -1.55 -0.02 17.38
C PHE A 133 -1.61 0.85 18.64
N VAL A 134 -2.44 1.89 18.60
CA VAL A 134 -2.59 2.87 19.66
C VAL A 134 -3.99 2.80 20.26
N GLY A 135 -4.07 2.63 21.56
CA GLY A 135 -5.33 2.42 22.27
C GLY A 135 -5.09 1.60 23.54
N PRO A 136 -6.16 1.14 24.19
CA PRO A 136 -7.55 1.40 23.85
C PRO A 136 -7.98 2.84 24.19
N MET A 137 -8.75 3.47 23.32
CA MET A 137 -9.40 4.75 23.56
C MET A 137 -10.85 4.55 24.08
N PRO A 138 -11.37 5.36 25.01
CA PRO A 138 -12.80 5.36 25.30
C PRO A 138 -13.62 5.61 24.01
N PRO A 139 -14.74 4.90 23.74
CA PRO A 139 -15.45 5.03 22.47
C PRO A 139 -16.04 6.43 22.26
N ALA A 140 -16.53 7.07 23.32
CA ALA A 140 -17.00 8.46 23.28
C ALA A 140 -15.89 9.41 22.76
N ASN A 141 -14.68 9.28 23.29
CA ASN A 141 -13.55 10.11 22.86
C ASN A 141 -13.17 9.81 21.39
N PHE A 142 -13.29 8.56 20.94
CA PHE A 142 -13.02 8.21 19.56
C PHE A 142 -14.00 8.90 18.61
N LEU A 143 -15.29 8.92 18.94
CA LEU A 143 -16.30 9.64 18.17
C LEU A 143 -16.07 11.15 18.21
N SER A 144 -15.74 11.73 19.36
CA SER A 144 -15.46 13.17 19.46
C SER A 144 -14.18 13.60 18.74
N GLU A 145 -13.18 12.72 18.67
CA GLU A 145 -11.91 13.04 18.01
C GLU A 145 -12.02 12.90 16.49
N PHE A 146 -12.72 11.86 16.00
CA PHE A 146 -12.65 11.47 14.58
C PHE A 146 -13.96 11.64 13.81
N LEU A 147 -15.09 11.90 14.48
CA LEU A 147 -16.42 12.06 13.87
C LEU A 147 -17.30 13.06 14.66
N ASN A 148 -16.72 14.18 15.12
CA ASN A 148 -17.49 15.20 15.86
C ASN A 148 -18.43 16.00 14.95
N ASP A 149 -19.22 16.87 15.57
CA ASP A 149 -20.27 17.60 14.88
C ASP A 149 -19.74 18.55 13.80
N SER A 150 -18.51 19.08 13.92
CA SER A 150 -17.90 19.91 12.88
C SER A 150 -17.44 19.11 11.65
N MET A 151 -17.45 17.77 11.73
CA MET A 151 -17.11 16.88 10.63
C MET A 151 -18.35 16.34 9.89
N LEU A 152 -19.55 16.70 10.36
CA LEU A 152 -20.81 16.31 9.73
C LEU A 152 -21.22 17.33 8.66
N LYS A 153 -22.02 16.89 7.69
CA LYS A 153 -22.60 17.78 6.66
C LYS A 153 -23.53 18.81 7.31
N GLU A 154 -23.52 20.05 6.82
CA GLU A 154 -24.25 21.19 7.42
C GLU A 154 -25.78 21.00 7.51
N GLU A 155 -26.35 20.17 6.65
CA GLU A 155 -27.80 19.91 6.55
C GLU A 155 -28.35 19.01 7.67
N VAL A 156 -27.48 18.52 8.55
CA VAL A 156 -27.83 17.49 9.55
C VAL A 156 -28.31 18.15 10.85
N ARG A 157 -29.62 18.04 11.15
CA ARG A 157 -30.22 18.58 12.40
C ARG A 157 -30.84 17.54 13.33
N ASP A 158 -30.98 16.29 12.90
CA ASP A 158 -31.62 15.28 13.74
C ASP A 158 -30.68 14.83 14.86
N PRO A 159 -31.14 14.73 16.12
CA PRO A 159 -30.33 14.16 17.17
C PRO A 159 -30.16 12.65 16.97
N PHE A 160 -29.01 12.10 17.38
CA PHE A 160 -28.82 10.65 17.44
C PHE A 160 -29.75 10.03 18.50
N ILE A 161 -30.47 8.97 18.12
CA ILE A 161 -31.35 8.21 19.01
C ILE A 161 -31.00 6.73 18.91
N PHE A 162 -30.61 6.11 20.03
CA PHE A 162 -30.37 4.67 20.07
C PHE A 162 -31.69 3.90 20.26
N THR A 163 -32.27 3.44 19.15
CA THR A 163 -33.64 2.89 19.12
C THR A 163 -33.76 1.53 19.82
N GLU A 164 -34.92 1.26 20.41
CA GLU A 164 -35.20 -0.06 21.03
C GLU A 164 -35.23 -1.19 19.98
N GLU A 165 -35.66 -0.90 18.75
CA GLU A 165 -35.65 -1.90 17.68
C GLU A 165 -34.22 -2.28 17.29
N SER A 166 -33.30 -1.32 17.19
CA SER A 166 -31.87 -1.58 16.98
C SER A 166 -31.27 -2.43 18.11
N LYS A 167 -31.58 -2.10 19.38
CA LYS A 167 -31.15 -2.91 20.53
C LYS A 167 -31.67 -4.35 20.47
N LYS A 168 -32.90 -4.55 20.02
CA LYS A 168 -33.50 -5.88 19.85
C LYS A 168 -32.78 -6.68 18.77
N TYR A 169 -32.44 -6.08 17.64
CA TYR A 169 -31.63 -6.72 16.60
C TYR A 169 -30.22 -7.05 17.09
N PHE A 170 -29.54 -6.14 17.80
CA PHE A 170 -28.23 -6.43 18.39
C PHE A 170 -28.25 -7.56 19.43
N LYS A 171 -29.32 -7.66 20.24
CA LYS A 171 -29.54 -8.80 21.14
C LYS A 171 -29.77 -10.10 20.37
N LYS A 172 -30.45 -10.06 19.22
CA LYS A 172 -30.62 -11.24 18.35
C LYS A 172 -29.29 -11.68 17.75
N ALA A 173 -28.51 -10.75 17.21
CA ALA A 173 -27.18 -11.03 16.65
C ALA A 173 -26.30 -11.78 17.65
N GLN A 174 -26.20 -11.30 18.89
CA GLN A 174 -25.38 -11.95 19.91
C GLN A 174 -25.86 -13.35 20.30
N LYS A 175 -27.17 -13.63 20.22
CA LYS A 175 -27.74 -14.95 20.52
C LYS A 175 -27.56 -15.96 19.40
N SER A 176 -27.11 -15.53 18.23
CA SER A 176 -26.82 -16.41 17.10
C SER A 176 -25.68 -17.38 17.44
N ASN A 177 -25.72 -18.57 16.84
CA ASN A 177 -24.79 -19.67 17.11
C ASN A 177 -23.61 -19.74 16.12
N SER A 178 -23.56 -18.84 15.12
CA SER A 178 -22.50 -18.75 14.11
C SER A 178 -22.32 -17.30 13.66
N GLU A 179 -21.14 -16.95 13.16
CA GLU A 179 -20.84 -15.60 12.64
C GLU A 179 -21.85 -15.21 11.56
N VAL A 180 -22.08 -16.12 10.60
CA VAL A 180 -23.03 -15.92 9.50
C VAL A 180 -24.46 -15.63 9.98
N ALA A 181 -24.90 -16.27 11.05
CA ALA A 181 -26.20 -16.01 11.64
C ALA A 181 -26.28 -14.66 12.39
N MET A 182 -25.16 -13.98 12.65
CA MET A 182 -25.15 -12.63 13.23
C MET A 182 -25.42 -11.56 12.17
N TYR A 183 -24.93 -11.74 10.94
CA TYR A 183 -24.90 -10.69 9.91
C TYR A 183 -26.24 -10.02 9.62
N PRO A 184 -27.34 -10.75 9.31
CA PRO A 184 -28.61 -10.11 8.99
C PRO A 184 -29.13 -9.26 10.16
N HIS A 185 -28.92 -9.71 11.40
CA HIS A 185 -29.33 -8.95 12.59
C HIS A 185 -28.46 -7.71 12.84
N LEU A 186 -27.16 -7.78 12.57
CA LEU A 186 -26.29 -6.60 12.65
C LEU A 186 -26.67 -5.56 11.58
N ILE A 187 -26.91 -6.01 10.35
CA ILE A 187 -27.34 -5.16 9.22
C ILE A 187 -28.68 -4.50 9.55
N ASP A 188 -29.68 -5.29 9.98
CA ASP A 188 -30.99 -4.77 10.37
C ASP A 188 -30.92 -3.78 11.54
N GLY A 189 -30.04 -4.04 12.51
CA GLY A 189 -29.84 -3.17 13.66
C GLY A 189 -29.18 -1.83 13.31
N LEU A 190 -28.54 -1.72 12.13
CA LEU A 190 -27.82 -0.53 11.68
C LEU A 190 -28.54 0.26 10.58
N LYS A 191 -29.50 -0.34 9.87
CA LYS A 191 -30.12 0.23 8.67
C LYS A 191 -30.69 1.65 8.87
N ASP A 192 -31.34 1.91 10.01
CA ASP A 192 -32.01 3.19 10.27
C ASP A 192 -31.01 4.34 10.50
N TYR A 193 -29.76 4.02 10.81
CA TYR A 193 -28.69 5.01 10.97
C TYR A 193 -28.01 5.39 9.66
N CYS A 194 -28.25 4.60 8.60
CA CYS A 194 -27.52 4.62 7.34
C CYS A 194 -28.42 4.94 6.12
N PRO A 195 -29.09 6.10 6.04
CA PRO A 195 -29.93 6.44 4.88
C PRO A 195 -29.16 6.63 3.56
N GLU A 196 -27.86 6.90 3.62
CA GLU A 196 -26.99 7.09 2.43
C GLU A 196 -26.01 5.94 2.21
N LEU A 197 -26.04 4.90 3.07
CA LEU A 197 -25.14 3.76 2.97
C LEU A 197 -25.95 2.47 2.89
N ASP A 198 -25.50 1.55 2.04
CA ASP A 198 -26.02 0.20 1.97
C ASP A 198 -25.04 -0.73 2.68
N ILE A 199 -25.45 -1.27 3.83
CA ILE A 199 -24.68 -2.27 4.57
C ILE A 199 -25.05 -3.65 4.02
N LYS A 200 -24.08 -4.32 3.41
CA LYS A 200 -24.30 -5.60 2.71
C LYS A 200 -23.53 -6.73 3.39
N ASP A 201 -24.16 -7.90 3.41
CA ASP A 201 -23.48 -9.14 3.71
C ASP A 201 -22.56 -9.51 2.53
N THR A 202 -21.25 -9.54 2.78
CA THR A 202 -20.22 -9.84 1.79
C THR A 202 -19.49 -11.15 2.05
N HIS A 203 -19.89 -11.94 3.05
CA HIS A 203 -19.13 -13.12 3.46
C HIS A 203 -19.00 -14.17 2.36
N ASN A 204 -19.92 -14.30 1.41
CA ASN A 204 -19.80 -15.26 0.31
C ASN A 204 -19.16 -14.67 -0.96
N ASN A 205 -18.80 -13.39 -0.92
CA ASN A 205 -18.36 -12.63 -2.07
C ASN A 205 -16.86 -12.35 -1.96
N ASN A 206 -16.10 -13.17 -2.69
CA ASN A 206 -14.65 -13.08 -2.74
C ASN A 206 -14.24 -12.10 -3.83
N GLN A 207 -13.32 -11.17 -3.54
CA GLN A 207 -12.65 -10.39 -4.59
C GLN A 207 -11.19 -10.80 -4.67
N SER A 208 -10.74 -11.14 -5.87
CA SER A 208 -9.32 -11.25 -6.14
C SER A 208 -8.72 -9.84 -6.13
N SER A 209 -7.88 -9.57 -5.14
CA SER A 209 -7.27 -8.27 -4.93
C SER A 209 -5.82 -8.30 -5.34
N GLU A 210 -5.49 -7.51 -6.36
CA GLU A 210 -4.10 -7.20 -6.70
C GLU A 210 -3.47 -6.20 -5.71
N TRP A 211 -4.30 -5.54 -4.89
CA TRP A 211 -3.92 -4.56 -3.88
C TRP A 211 -3.44 -5.21 -2.58
N ALA A 212 -3.96 -6.39 -2.25
CA ALA A 212 -3.47 -7.14 -1.12
C ALA A 212 -2.28 -8.03 -1.49
N ARG A 213 -1.43 -8.31 -0.50
CA ARG A 213 -0.21 -9.11 -0.70
C ARG A 213 -0.54 -10.45 -1.33
N ASN A 214 0.28 -10.83 -2.31
CA ASN A 214 0.25 -12.11 -3.01
C ASN A 214 -1.05 -12.42 -3.80
N ARG A 215 -1.72 -11.41 -4.37
CA ARG A 215 -2.96 -11.59 -5.19
C ARG A 215 -4.04 -12.32 -4.39
N ALA A 216 -4.35 -11.69 -3.28
CA ALA A 216 -5.19 -12.16 -2.20
C ALA A 216 -6.64 -12.32 -2.61
N VAL A 217 -7.33 -13.37 -2.14
CA VAL A 217 -8.78 -13.31 -2.03
C VAL A 217 -9.14 -12.54 -0.76
N LEU A 218 -9.89 -11.46 -0.92
CA LEU A 218 -10.48 -10.68 0.17
C LEU A 218 -11.90 -11.21 0.43
N LYS A 219 -12.25 -11.39 1.71
CA LYS A 219 -13.53 -11.95 2.14
C LYS A 219 -14.04 -11.28 3.44
N PRO A 220 -14.26 -9.95 3.43
CA PRO A 220 -14.84 -9.26 4.58
C PRO A 220 -16.26 -9.77 4.84
N ASP A 221 -16.63 -9.92 6.11
CA ASP A 221 -17.95 -10.44 6.48
C ASP A 221 -19.08 -9.50 6.05
N ILE A 222 -18.99 -8.23 6.44
CA ILE A 222 -19.99 -7.19 6.14
C ILE A 222 -19.26 -5.94 5.64
N THR A 223 -19.79 -5.34 4.59
CA THR A 223 -19.23 -4.11 4.01
C THR A 223 -20.32 -3.08 3.75
N ALA A 224 -20.08 -1.84 4.19
CA ALA A 224 -20.91 -0.69 3.85
C ALA A 224 -20.41 -0.05 2.55
N TYR A 225 -21.35 0.36 1.70
CA TYR A 225 -21.11 1.07 0.44
C TYR A 225 -21.96 2.35 0.39
N GLU A 226 -21.55 3.35 -0.39
CA GLU A 226 -22.46 4.45 -0.73
C GLU A 226 -23.72 3.91 -1.43
N ARG A 227 -24.90 4.36 -1.01
CA ARG A 227 -26.16 3.91 -1.57
C ARG A 227 -26.24 4.25 -3.06
N ASN A 228 -26.80 3.34 -3.84
CA ASN A 228 -26.91 3.43 -5.30
C ASN A 228 -25.54 3.53 -6.03
N THR A 229 -24.43 3.17 -5.38
CA THR A 229 -23.16 3.05 -6.10
C THR A 229 -23.18 1.84 -7.03
N ASP A 230 -22.67 2.01 -8.24
CA ASP A 230 -22.40 0.90 -9.15
C ASP A 230 -21.21 0.10 -8.63
N LEU A 231 -21.45 -1.16 -8.30
CA LEU A 231 -20.44 -2.11 -7.85
C LEU A 231 -20.04 -2.99 -9.05
N ALA A 232 -18.72 -3.14 -9.28
CA ALA A 232 -18.25 -4.04 -10.32
C ALA A 232 -18.48 -5.52 -9.95
N GLU A 233 -18.47 -5.82 -8.65
CA GLU A 233 -18.69 -7.14 -8.07
C GLU A 233 -19.47 -7.01 -6.75
N PRO A 234 -20.17 -8.06 -6.27
CA PRO A 234 -20.90 -8.00 -5.00
C PRO A 234 -20.06 -7.58 -3.78
N MET A 235 -18.76 -7.91 -3.80
CA MET A 235 -17.76 -7.31 -2.91
C MET A 235 -16.77 -6.51 -3.74
N ASP A 236 -16.76 -5.19 -3.55
CA ASP A 236 -15.93 -4.27 -4.35
C ASP A 236 -15.11 -3.34 -3.45
N MET A 237 -13.85 -3.70 -3.22
CA MET A 237 -12.94 -2.91 -2.39
C MET A 237 -12.70 -1.49 -2.94
N THR A 238 -12.95 -1.24 -4.23
CA THR A 238 -12.80 0.10 -4.81
C THR A 238 -13.92 1.05 -4.40
N ARG A 239 -15.03 0.52 -3.85
CA ARG A 239 -16.21 1.27 -3.41
C ARG A 239 -16.52 1.13 -1.90
N ALA A 240 -15.79 0.25 -1.20
CA ALA A 240 -16.02 -0.02 0.22
C ALA A 240 -15.82 1.23 1.09
N GLU A 241 -16.79 1.51 1.98
CA GLU A 241 -16.74 2.60 2.95
C GLU A 241 -16.26 2.13 4.32
N VAL A 242 -16.98 1.20 4.94
CA VAL A 242 -16.66 0.62 6.25
C VAL A 242 -16.71 -0.90 6.15
N ILE A 243 -15.65 -1.54 6.62
CA ILE A 243 -15.59 -3.00 6.73
C ILE A 243 -15.88 -3.39 8.18
N VAL A 244 -16.75 -4.39 8.37
CA VAL A 244 -17.09 -4.96 9.67
C VAL A 244 -16.69 -6.43 9.66
N GLU A 245 -15.70 -6.78 10.47
CA GLU A 245 -15.32 -8.18 10.72
C GLU A 245 -16.03 -8.69 11.97
N VAL A 246 -16.53 -9.91 11.93
CA VAL A 246 -17.33 -10.51 13.00
C VAL A 246 -16.67 -11.81 13.44
N LYS A 247 -16.58 -11.97 14.76
CA LYS A 247 -16.06 -13.18 15.42
C LYS A 247 -16.96 -13.55 16.57
N ILE A 248 -17.01 -14.83 16.93
CA ILE A 248 -17.75 -15.29 18.11
C ILE A 248 -16.81 -15.58 19.28
N HIS A 249 -15.66 -16.20 19.04
CA HIS A 249 -14.84 -16.68 20.14
C HIS A 249 -14.11 -15.51 20.82
N PRO A 250 -14.14 -15.38 22.17
CA PRO A 250 -13.46 -14.28 22.84
C PRO A 250 -11.95 -14.18 22.59
N ASP A 251 -11.31 -15.30 22.20
CA ASP A 251 -9.89 -15.34 21.86
C ASP A 251 -9.55 -14.80 20.46
N ASP A 252 -10.57 -14.58 19.63
CA ASP A 252 -10.45 -13.91 18.33
C ASP A 252 -10.31 -12.39 18.48
N ASP A 253 -10.53 -11.83 19.68
CA ASP A 253 -10.36 -10.40 19.93
C ASP A 253 -8.89 -9.98 19.70
N PRO A 254 -8.59 -9.16 18.69
CA PRO A 254 -7.23 -8.82 18.30
C PRO A 254 -6.49 -8.01 19.37
N PHE A 255 -7.22 -7.42 20.32
CA PHE A 255 -6.69 -6.50 21.32
C PHE A 255 -7.07 -6.89 22.75
N VAL A 256 -6.35 -6.31 23.70
CA VAL A 256 -6.55 -6.50 25.15
C VAL A 256 -6.69 -5.14 25.83
N ASP A 257 -7.79 -4.91 26.55
CA ASP A 257 -8.03 -3.62 27.20
C ASP A 257 -7.16 -3.42 28.45
N LYS A 258 -6.96 -4.49 29.22
CA LYS A 258 -6.20 -4.50 30.48
C LYS A 258 -5.12 -5.58 30.42
N PRO A 259 -3.93 -5.29 29.88
CA PRO A 259 -2.87 -6.29 29.78
C PRO A 259 -2.37 -6.73 31.15
N LYS A 260 -2.14 -8.04 31.31
CA LYS A 260 -1.62 -8.65 32.54
C LYS A 260 -0.07 -8.61 32.54
N GLY A 261 0.55 -7.43 32.59
CA GLY A 261 2.02 -7.28 32.71
C GLY A 261 2.65 -6.13 31.91
N GLY A 262 3.92 -5.84 32.22
CA GLY A 262 4.74 -4.80 31.57
C GLY A 262 5.78 -5.41 30.61
N ASN A 263 5.93 -4.77 29.44
CA ASN A 263 6.73 -5.15 28.28
C ASN A 263 6.39 -6.50 27.66
N THR A 264 5.64 -6.44 26.57
CA THR A 264 5.52 -7.52 25.58
C THR A 264 6.87 -7.84 24.96
N SER A 265 7.05 -9.10 24.60
CA SER A 265 8.17 -9.55 23.78
C SER A 265 8.22 -8.78 22.45
N GLN A 266 9.42 -8.36 22.04
CA GLN A 266 9.73 -7.85 20.69
C GLN A 266 8.87 -6.66 20.19
N GLY A 267 8.65 -5.63 21.01
CA GLY A 267 8.18 -4.33 20.51
C GLY A 267 6.69 -4.27 20.09
N GLN A 268 5.88 -5.25 20.48
CA GLN A 268 4.42 -5.16 20.39
C GLN A 268 3.89 -4.06 21.34
N SER A 269 2.78 -3.43 20.99
CA SER A 269 2.00 -2.64 21.95
C SER A 269 1.46 -3.59 23.04
N PRO A 270 1.44 -3.18 24.32
CA PRO A 270 0.92 -4.03 25.40
C PRO A 270 -0.55 -4.41 25.20
N HIS A 271 -1.27 -3.71 24.32
CA HIS A 271 -2.67 -3.96 24.02
C HIS A 271 -2.91 -4.86 22.80
N GLU A 272 -1.87 -5.30 22.10
CA GLU A 272 -1.98 -6.32 21.06
C GLU A 272 -2.10 -7.70 21.71
N ARG A 273 -3.14 -8.47 21.38
CA ARG A 273 -3.29 -9.83 21.91
C ARG A 273 -2.18 -10.74 21.38
N SER A 274 -1.41 -11.35 22.27
CA SER A 274 -0.26 -12.19 21.91
C SER A 274 -0.62 -13.63 21.50
N THR A 275 -1.90 -14.02 21.57
CA THR A 275 -2.35 -15.34 21.11
C THR A 275 -2.27 -15.45 19.59
N ILE A 276 -2.10 -16.68 19.10
CA ILE A 276 -2.07 -16.96 17.65
C ILE A 276 -3.38 -16.48 16.99
N LEU A 277 -4.54 -16.81 17.58
CA LEU A 277 -5.85 -16.41 17.05
C LEU A 277 -6.00 -14.88 16.98
N GLY A 278 -5.63 -14.16 18.05
CA GLY A 278 -5.68 -12.70 18.06
C GLY A 278 -4.72 -12.08 17.04
N GLY A 279 -3.56 -12.71 16.81
CA GLY A 279 -2.62 -12.32 15.76
C GLY A 279 -3.16 -12.56 14.35
N ASP A 280 -3.78 -13.73 14.10
CA ASP A 280 -4.33 -14.08 12.80
C ASP A 280 -5.50 -13.11 12.44
N VAL A 281 -6.40 -12.82 13.39
CA VAL A 281 -7.48 -11.82 13.20
C VAL A 281 -6.92 -10.41 13.00
N ARG A 282 -5.87 -10.01 13.74
CA ARG A 282 -5.17 -8.73 13.47
C ARG A 282 -4.66 -8.68 12.04
N GLY A 283 -3.99 -9.75 11.58
CA GLY A 283 -3.47 -9.86 10.22
C GLY A 283 -4.57 -9.66 9.17
N GLN A 284 -5.71 -10.31 9.36
CA GLN A 284 -6.87 -10.22 8.48
C GLN A 284 -7.43 -8.78 8.37
N ILE A 285 -7.68 -8.11 9.51
CA ILE A 285 -8.20 -6.73 9.50
C ILE A 285 -7.18 -5.72 8.93
N ILE A 286 -5.87 -5.95 9.13
CA ILE A 286 -4.81 -5.17 8.48
C ILE A 286 -4.84 -5.37 6.97
N THR A 287 -5.04 -6.62 6.50
CA THR A 287 -5.14 -6.95 5.08
C THR A 287 -6.28 -6.18 4.42
N TYR A 288 -7.44 -6.07 5.08
CA TYR A 288 -8.58 -5.31 4.57
C TYR A 288 -8.31 -3.80 4.50
N ALA A 289 -7.80 -3.21 5.59
CA ALA A 289 -7.45 -1.80 5.61
C ALA A 289 -6.38 -1.45 4.57
N THR A 290 -5.39 -2.33 4.39
CA THR A 290 -4.35 -2.19 3.36
C THR A 290 -4.95 -2.19 1.96
N ALA A 291 -5.84 -3.14 1.68
CA ALA A 291 -6.49 -3.24 0.38
C ALA A 291 -7.36 -2.02 0.09
N GLN A 292 -8.14 -1.53 1.05
CA GLN A 292 -8.99 -0.34 0.89
C GLN A 292 -8.15 0.91 0.60
N LEU A 293 -7.11 1.15 1.41
CA LEU A 293 -6.20 2.29 1.24
C LEU A 293 -5.32 2.19 -0.01
N ALA A 294 -5.19 1.02 -0.62
CA ALA A 294 -4.48 0.82 -1.89
C ALA A 294 -5.43 0.95 -3.09
N ALA A 295 -6.67 0.48 -2.99
CA ALA A 295 -7.68 0.55 -4.03
C ALA A 295 -8.24 1.98 -4.23
N GLN A 296 -8.32 2.76 -3.15
CA GLN A 296 -8.94 4.10 -3.14
C GLN A 296 -7.92 5.20 -2.82
N TYR A 297 -8.21 6.44 -3.24
CA TYR A 297 -7.49 7.62 -2.77
C TYR A 297 -8.06 8.06 -1.43
N ARG A 298 -7.44 7.58 -0.35
CA ARG A 298 -7.85 7.85 1.03
C ARG A 298 -6.69 8.34 1.88
N THR A 299 -6.98 9.29 2.77
CA THR A 299 -6.08 9.74 3.82
C THR A 299 -6.08 8.80 5.02
N HIS A 300 -7.24 8.20 5.31
CA HIS A 300 -7.45 7.25 6.38
C HIS A 300 -8.69 6.38 6.09
N ALA A 301 -8.90 5.33 6.87
CA ALA A 301 -10.06 4.45 6.76
C ALA A 301 -10.59 4.06 8.14
N PHE A 302 -11.86 3.65 8.22
CA PHE A 302 -12.45 3.13 9.43
C PHE A 302 -12.90 1.68 9.23
N SER A 303 -12.78 0.87 10.28
CA SER A 303 -13.38 -0.46 10.32
C SER A 303 -13.94 -0.74 11.70
N VAL A 304 -14.77 -1.77 11.77
CA VAL A 304 -15.33 -2.29 13.02
C VAL A 304 -14.93 -3.75 13.16
N ILE A 305 -14.62 -4.16 14.38
CA ILE A 305 -14.60 -5.58 14.72
C ILE A 305 -15.61 -5.86 15.82
N ILE A 306 -16.42 -6.89 15.60
CA ILE A 306 -17.41 -7.41 16.54
C ILE A 306 -16.91 -8.77 17.03
N VAL A 307 -16.86 -8.96 18.34
CA VAL A 307 -16.49 -10.23 18.97
C VAL A 307 -17.57 -10.59 19.99
N ASN A 308 -18.42 -11.54 19.63
CA ASN A 308 -19.63 -11.93 20.37
C ASN A 308 -20.54 -10.72 20.68
N ASP A 309 -20.45 -10.18 21.90
CA ASP A 309 -21.26 -9.08 22.40
C ASP A 309 -20.50 -7.75 22.48
N GLY A 310 -19.20 -7.77 22.23
CA GLY A 310 -18.35 -6.59 22.23
C GLY A 310 -18.04 -6.09 20.83
N ALA A 311 -17.89 -4.77 20.68
CA ALA A 311 -17.40 -4.15 19.47
C ALA A 311 -16.18 -3.27 19.77
N ARG A 312 -15.35 -3.06 18.74
CA ARG A 312 -14.29 -2.06 18.70
C ARG A 312 -14.35 -1.30 17.37
N LEU A 313 -14.35 0.02 17.47
CA LEU A 313 -14.10 0.92 16.35
C LEU A 313 -12.59 1.08 16.15
N ILE A 314 -12.15 1.12 14.90
CA ILE A 314 -10.75 1.24 14.50
C ILE A 314 -10.61 2.31 13.41
N ARG A 315 -9.64 3.21 13.55
CA ARG A 315 -9.20 4.15 12.53
C ARG A 315 -7.81 3.74 12.05
N TRP A 316 -7.61 3.68 10.74
CA TRP A 316 -6.38 3.28 10.06
C TRP A 316 -5.78 4.45 9.29
N ASP A 317 -4.47 4.65 9.39
CA ASP A 317 -3.72 5.57 8.52
C ASP A 317 -2.33 5.02 8.19
N ARG A 318 -1.52 5.78 7.46
CA ARG A 318 -0.18 5.35 7.04
C ARG A 318 0.84 5.21 8.17
N ALA A 319 0.53 5.63 9.39
CA ALA A 319 1.37 5.39 10.56
C ALA A 319 0.98 4.12 11.31
N GLY A 320 -0.31 3.72 11.29
CA GLY A 320 -0.79 2.53 11.97
C GLY A 320 -2.30 2.57 12.21
N ALA A 321 -2.73 2.19 13.41
CA ALA A 321 -4.15 2.18 13.79
C ALA A 321 -4.40 2.73 15.19
N ILE A 322 -5.55 3.39 15.35
CA ILE A 322 -6.11 3.81 16.64
C ILE A 322 -7.38 3.01 16.89
N PHE A 323 -7.52 2.40 18.06
CA PHE A 323 -8.68 1.56 18.37
C PHE A 323 -9.29 1.87 19.74
N THR A 324 -10.57 1.53 19.87
CA THR A 324 -11.35 1.73 21.09
C THR A 324 -11.19 0.59 22.10
N ARG A 325 -11.46 0.86 23.39
CA ARG A 325 -11.75 -0.20 24.36
C ARG A 325 -12.97 -0.97 23.89
N LYS A 326 -13.06 -2.26 24.24
CA LYS A 326 -14.23 -3.07 23.90
C LYS A 326 -15.46 -2.51 24.62
N PHE A 327 -16.57 -2.41 23.91
CA PHE A 327 -17.85 -1.99 24.47
C PHE A 327 -18.97 -2.93 24.04
N ASP A 328 -19.95 -3.15 24.93
CA ASP A 328 -21.12 -3.98 24.63
C ASP A 328 -22.06 -3.22 23.70
N TYR A 329 -22.11 -3.60 22.42
CA TYR A 329 -22.87 -2.89 21.38
C TYR A 329 -24.39 -3.01 21.56
N ARG A 330 -24.86 -3.90 22.45
CA ARG A 330 -26.28 -4.05 22.80
C ARG A 330 -26.72 -3.05 23.86
N LYS A 331 -25.78 -2.64 24.72
CA LYS A 331 -26.03 -1.76 25.88
C LYS A 331 -25.63 -0.31 25.61
N PHE A 332 -24.52 -0.11 24.92
CA PHE A 332 -23.98 1.21 24.63
C PHE A 332 -24.22 1.58 23.18
N HIS A 333 -24.51 2.86 22.94
CA HIS A 333 -24.90 3.36 21.63
C HIS A 333 -23.76 3.51 20.61
N TYR A 334 -22.50 3.35 21.02
CA TYR A 334 -21.34 3.76 20.21
C TYR A 334 -21.24 3.11 18.83
N LEU A 335 -21.71 1.87 18.64
CA LEU A 335 -21.73 1.23 17.32
C LEU A 335 -22.76 1.91 16.40
N ALA A 336 -23.98 2.08 16.90
CA ALA A 336 -25.06 2.77 16.19
C ALA A 336 -24.69 4.24 15.89
N GLU A 337 -24.15 4.94 16.89
CA GLU A 337 -23.73 6.33 16.74
C GLU A 337 -22.57 6.48 15.76
N PHE A 338 -21.60 5.55 15.75
CA PHE A 338 -20.53 5.54 14.75
C PHE A 338 -21.09 5.51 13.33
N PHE A 339 -22.00 4.58 13.02
CA PHE A 339 -22.61 4.50 11.69
C PHE A 339 -23.51 5.70 11.38
N TRP A 340 -24.25 6.19 12.36
CA TRP A 340 -25.07 7.40 12.24
C TRP A 340 -24.22 8.62 11.88
N ARG A 341 -23.10 8.83 12.60
CA ARG A 341 -22.12 9.90 12.36
C ARG A 341 -21.39 9.71 11.04
N TYR A 342 -20.89 8.51 10.75
CA TYR A 342 -20.19 8.21 9.50
C TYR A 342 -21.09 8.45 8.28
N ASN A 343 -22.35 8.01 8.31
CA ASN A 343 -23.34 8.31 7.26
C ASN A 343 -23.56 9.82 7.09
N ARG A 344 -23.33 10.63 8.12
CA ARG A 344 -23.52 12.09 8.07
C ARG A 344 -22.23 12.88 7.90
N ALA A 345 -21.08 12.20 7.94
CA ALA A 345 -19.78 12.82 7.81
C ALA A 345 -19.54 13.32 6.38
N THR A 346 -18.75 14.39 6.25
CA THR A 346 -18.22 14.86 4.95
C THR A 346 -17.32 13.80 4.32
N ARG A 347 -17.06 13.90 3.01
CA ARG A 347 -16.19 12.93 2.31
C ARG A 347 -14.78 12.92 2.90
N ALA A 348 -14.19 14.10 3.15
CA ALA A 348 -12.92 14.23 3.86
C ALA A 348 -12.92 13.56 5.24
N ALA A 349 -13.99 13.72 6.03
CA ALA A 349 -14.11 13.10 7.35
C ALA A 349 -14.27 11.58 7.32
N ARG A 350 -14.85 11.04 6.24
CA ARG A 350 -14.84 9.58 5.95
C ARG A 350 -13.48 9.07 5.46
N GLY A 351 -12.54 9.98 5.20
CA GLY A 351 -11.17 9.69 4.81
C GLY A 351 -10.91 9.71 3.31
N HIS A 352 -11.85 10.15 2.48
CA HIS A 352 -11.60 10.37 1.05
C HIS A 352 -10.66 11.56 0.83
N ASP A 353 -9.68 11.40 -0.04
CA ASP A 353 -8.78 12.49 -0.42
C ASP A 353 -9.47 13.41 -1.44
N GLU A 354 -9.96 14.57 -0.98
CA GLU A 354 -10.67 15.54 -1.83
C GLU A 354 -9.76 16.31 -2.79
N SER A 355 -8.43 16.22 -2.63
CA SER A 355 -7.48 16.75 -3.62
C SER A 355 -7.37 15.87 -4.87
N VAL A 356 -8.03 14.70 -4.86
CA VAL A 356 -8.21 13.83 -6.02
C VAL A 356 -9.68 13.67 -6.31
N THR A 357 -10.13 14.21 -7.44
CA THR A 357 -11.53 14.09 -7.86
C THR A 357 -11.61 13.34 -9.17
N MET A 358 -12.77 12.76 -9.48
CA MET A 358 -13.01 12.29 -10.84
C MET A 358 -13.07 13.49 -11.80
N ALA A 359 -12.66 13.30 -13.05
CA ALA A 359 -12.58 14.35 -14.08
C ALA A 359 -13.95 14.76 -14.68
N HIS A 360 -15.07 14.42 -14.03
CA HIS A 360 -16.41 14.77 -14.51
C HIS A 360 -16.58 16.30 -14.54
N GLY A 361 -17.20 16.84 -15.60
CA GLY A 361 -17.51 18.28 -15.70
C GLY A 361 -16.32 19.19 -16.03
N LEU A 362 -15.21 18.64 -16.51
CA LEU A 362 -14.15 19.42 -17.16
C LEU A 362 -14.49 19.66 -18.64
N ASP A 363 -13.91 20.71 -19.23
CA ASP A 363 -14.02 21.00 -20.66
C ASP A 363 -13.71 19.75 -21.49
N ASP A 364 -14.65 19.39 -22.36
CA ASP A 364 -14.59 18.21 -23.20
C ASP A 364 -13.30 18.22 -24.04
N GLU A 365 -12.79 19.39 -24.48
CA GLU A 365 -11.56 19.46 -25.28
C GLU A 365 -10.33 18.99 -24.49
N LEU A 366 -10.13 19.51 -23.28
CA LEU A 366 -8.98 19.15 -22.43
C LEU A 366 -9.03 17.68 -22.00
N VAL A 367 -10.23 17.16 -21.73
CA VAL A 367 -10.43 15.74 -21.39
C VAL A 367 -10.14 14.86 -22.59
N ILE A 368 -10.60 15.22 -23.79
CA ILE A 368 -10.33 14.50 -25.04
C ILE A 368 -8.83 14.47 -25.30
N GLU A 369 -8.15 15.60 -25.20
CA GLU A 369 -6.70 15.68 -25.42
C GLU A 369 -5.93 14.85 -24.38
N ALA A 370 -6.28 14.98 -23.10
CA ALA A 370 -5.65 14.18 -22.05
C ALA A 370 -5.87 12.68 -22.27
N ARG A 371 -7.08 12.26 -22.67
CA ARG A 371 -7.37 10.86 -23.02
C ARG A 371 -6.51 10.39 -24.18
N ALA A 372 -6.39 11.19 -25.24
CA ALA A 372 -5.54 10.85 -26.38
C ALA A 372 -4.06 10.74 -25.99
N ALA A 373 -3.54 11.72 -25.25
CA ALA A 373 -2.15 11.78 -24.81
C ALA A 373 -1.77 10.63 -23.85
N LEU A 374 -2.70 10.21 -23.00
CA LEU A 374 -2.52 9.12 -22.04
C LEU A 374 -2.87 7.74 -22.64
N GLY A 375 -3.42 7.69 -23.86
CA GLY A 375 -3.91 6.48 -24.50
C GLY A 375 -5.05 5.81 -23.72
N CYS A 376 -5.99 6.61 -23.19
CA CYS A 376 -7.17 6.12 -22.47
C CYS A 376 -8.20 5.52 -23.43
N ALA A 377 -8.86 4.43 -23.01
CA ALA A 377 -10.12 4.02 -23.62
C ALA A 377 -11.25 5.02 -23.28
N PRO A 378 -12.34 5.07 -24.07
CA PRO A 378 -13.46 5.99 -23.82
C PRO A 378 -14.03 5.90 -22.40
N ASN A 379 -14.11 4.68 -21.87
CA ASN A 379 -14.71 4.40 -20.55
C ASN A 379 -13.68 4.33 -19.42
N ASP A 380 -12.40 4.59 -19.69
CA ASP A 380 -11.40 4.62 -18.62
C ASP A 380 -11.72 5.75 -17.64
N SER A 381 -11.67 5.43 -16.35
CA SER A 381 -11.78 6.42 -15.29
C SER A 381 -10.56 7.34 -15.30
N LEU A 382 -10.84 8.65 -15.33
CA LEU A 382 -9.84 9.70 -15.32
C LEU A 382 -10.00 10.54 -14.05
N TYR A 383 -8.90 10.72 -13.34
CA TYR A 383 -8.83 11.46 -12.08
C TYR A 383 -8.11 12.78 -12.29
N ARG A 384 -8.64 13.84 -11.69
CA ARG A 384 -8.01 15.14 -11.55
C ARG A 384 -7.27 15.19 -10.22
N PHE A 385 -5.98 15.48 -10.30
CA PHE A 385 -5.09 15.68 -9.16
C PHE A 385 -4.80 17.16 -9.00
N GLU A 386 -5.01 17.68 -7.80
CA GLU A 386 -4.55 19.01 -7.41
C GLU A 386 -3.11 18.94 -6.90
N VAL A 387 -2.23 19.83 -7.38
CA VAL A 387 -0.87 20.00 -6.85
C VAL A 387 -0.64 21.48 -6.60
N VAL A 388 -0.30 21.82 -5.36
CA VAL A 388 0.14 23.17 -5.00
C VAL A 388 1.66 23.18 -4.99
N ASP A 389 2.27 24.02 -5.81
CA ASP A 389 3.71 24.24 -5.75
C ASP A 389 4.03 25.11 -4.54
N GLU A 390 4.80 24.59 -3.58
CA GLU A 390 5.09 25.30 -2.33
C GLU A 390 6.03 26.49 -2.50
N VAL A 391 6.78 26.56 -3.61
CA VAL A 391 7.70 27.68 -3.86
C VAL A 391 6.93 28.88 -4.38
N THR A 392 6.00 28.66 -5.31
CA THR A 392 5.22 29.75 -5.94
C THR A 392 3.86 29.98 -5.28
N GLY A 393 3.35 29.01 -4.53
CA GLY A 393 1.98 28.96 -4.05
C GLY A 393 0.96 28.65 -5.15
N GLU A 394 1.40 28.38 -6.38
CA GLU A 394 0.52 28.16 -7.52
C GLU A 394 -0.16 26.79 -7.45
N LYS A 395 -1.48 26.79 -7.61
CA LYS A 395 -2.28 25.57 -7.72
C LYS A 395 -2.40 25.14 -9.18
N THR A 396 -1.95 23.93 -9.50
CA THR A 396 -2.02 23.33 -10.84
C THR A 396 -2.80 22.01 -10.81
N TYR A 397 -3.43 21.67 -11.93
CA TYR A 397 -4.24 20.46 -12.05
C TYR A 397 -3.70 19.51 -13.12
N TYR A 398 -3.79 18.22 -12.82
CA TYR A 398 -3.29 17.15 -13.68
C TYR A 398 -4.36 16.09 -13.87
N LEU A 399 -4.46 15.52 -15.08
CA LEU A 399 -5.36 14.39 -15.35
C LEU A 399 -4.57 13.09 -15.44
N GLY A 400 -4.94 12.08 -14.66
CA GLY A 400 -4.30 10.78 -14.68
C GLY A 400 -5.32 9.66 -14.78
N LYS A 401 -4.93 8.55 -15.42
CA LYS A 401 -5.72 7.33 -15.40
C LYS A 401 -5.93 6.85 -13.96
N ALA A 402 -7.00 6.07 -13.75
CA ALA A 402 -7.12 5.25 -12.56
C ALA A 402 -5.79 4.54 -12.27
N PRO A 403 -5.32 4.53 -11.02
CA PRO A 403 -4.00 4.04 -10.70
C PRO A 403 -3.89 2.58 -11.15
N SER A 404 -3.04 2.32 -12.14
CA SER A 404 -2.58 0.98 -12.52
C SER A 404 -1.60 0.41 -11.50
N PHE A 405 -1.37 1.13 -10.39
CA PHE A 405 -0.35 0.84 -9.40
C PHE A 405 -0.78 -0.30 -8.47
N LYS A 406 -0.27 -1.49 -8.75
CA LYS A 406 -0.49 -2.75 -8.01
C LYS A 406 0.53 -2.98 -6.89
N GLY A 407 1.21 -1.93 -6.44
CA GLY A 407 2.45 -2.04 -5.65
C GLY A 407 2.32 -1.81 -4.15
N ASN A 408 1.31 -1.06 -3.69
CA ASN A 408 1.22 -0.80 -2.27
C ASN A 408 0.61 -1.97 -1.52
N LYS A 409 1.48 -2.74 -0.89
CA LYS A 409 1.20 -4.00 -0.20
C LYS A 409 1.33 -3.89 1.31
N SER A 410 1.57 -2.69 1.83
CA SER A 410 1.69 -2.43 3.26
C SER A 410 0.66 -1.39 3.70
N LEU A 411 0.14 -1.58 4.92
CA LEU A 411 -0.69 -0.59 5.58
C LEU A 411 0.11 0.70 5.81
N THR A 412 1.32 0.55 6.37
CA THR A 412 2.11 1.66 6.92
C THR A 412 3.29 2.03 6.04
N GLY A 413 3.74 3.27 6.14
CA GLY A 413 4.89 3.77 5.38
C GLY A 413 4.46 4.70 4.23
N ARG A 414 5.31 4.77 3.21
CA ARG A 414 5.24 5.85 2.21
C ARG A 414 4.12 5.74 1.20
N SER A 415 3.60 4.52 0.97
CA SER A 415 2.49 4.30 0.02
C SER A 415 2.69 5.01 -1.35
N THR A 416 3.91 5.03 -1.87
CA THR A 416 4.23 5.79 -3.09
C THR A 416 3.44 5.26 -4.29
N ARG A 417 2.72 6.15 -4.99
CA ARG A 417 2.07 5.87 -6.27
C ARG A 417 2.73 6.72 -7.35
N GLY A 418 3.14 6.06 -8.42
CA GLY A 418 3.65 6.70 -9.63
C GLY A 418 2.57 6.74 -10.69
N ILE A 419 2.26 7.91 -11.22
CA ILE A 419 1.13 8.13 -12.12
C ILE A 419 1.61 8.94 -13.32
N VAL A 420 1.40 8.42 -14.53
CA VAL A 420 1.56 9.22 -15.75
C VAL A 420 0.33 10.10 -15.87
N VAL A 421 0.54 11.41 -15.91
CA VAL A 421 -0.52 12.42 -15.92
C VAL A 421 -0.37 13.37 -17.09
N TYR A 422 -1.45 14.03 -17.46
CA TYR A 422 -1.49 15.12 -18.41
C TYR A 422 -1.59 16.44 -17.65
N ASP A 423 -0.62 17.31 -17.86
CA ASP A 423 -0.54 18.66 -17.28
C ASP A 423 -1.47 19.60 -18.03
N LEU A 424 -2.53 20.07 -17.37
CA LEU A 424 -3.54 20.92 -17.98
C LEU A 424 -3.03 22.32 -18.32
N LYS A 425 -1.96 22.79 -17.65
CA LYS A 425 -1.38 24.11 -17.89
C LYS A 425 -0.39 24.05 -19.07
N ASN A 426 0.48 23.05 -19.08
CA ASN A 426 1.55 22.94 -20.08
C ASN A 426 1.15 22.13 -21.32
N ARG A 427 -0.05 21.56 -21.33
CA ARG A 427 -0.59 20.67 -22.38
C ARG A 427 0.37 19.55 -22.76
N LYS A 428 0.97 18.89 -21.76
CA LYS A 428 2.00 17.84 -21.94
C LYS A 428 1.85 16.72 -20.92
N VAL A 429 2.32 15.55 -21.29
CA VAL A 429 2.43 14.42 -20.35
C VAL A 429 3.57 14.68 -19.37
N ALA A 430 3.33 14.33 -18.10
CA ALA A 430 4.24 14.45 -16.97
C ALA A 430 4.12 13.20 -16.07
N TYR A 431 5.03 13.05 -15.12
CA TYR A 431 5.00 12.00 -14.12
C TYR A 431 4.70 12.58 -12.74
N LEU A 432 3.57 12.20 -12.16
CA LEU A 432 3.17 12.56 -10.80
C LEU A 432 3.52 11.43 -9.84
N LYS A 433 4.27 11.78 -8.81
CA LYS A 433 4.56 10.94 -7.66
C LYS A 433 3.73 11.40 -6.48
N ASP A 434 2.87 10.52 -5.99
CA ASP A 434 1.99 10.72 -4.83
C ASP A 434 2.54 9.86 -3.68
N THR A 435 2.96 10.47 -2.57
CA THR A 435 3.70 9.74 -1.52
C THR A 435 3.49 10.34 -0.14
N TRP A 436 3.59 9.50 0.88
CA TRP A 436 3.54 9.87 2.29
C TRP A 436 4.97 9.97 2.81
N ARG A 437 5.54 11.17 2.86
CA ARG A 437 6.90 11.37 3.41
C ARG A 437 6.89 11.24 4.92
N VAL A 438 7.95 10.66 5.48
CA VAL A 438 8.10 10.58 6.95
C VAL A 438 8.24 11.99 7.52
N CYS A 439 7.52 12.28 8.59
CA CYS A 439 7.55 13.55 9.29
C CYS A 439 7.36 13.40 10.82
N GLY A 440 7.78 14.41 11.58
CA GLY A 440 7.66 14.46 13.04
C GLY A 440 8.93 14.93 13.76
N THR A 441 8.78 15.20 15.06
CA THR A 441 9.84 15.80 15.88
C THR A 441 11.11 14.94 15.89
N GLY A 442 12.23 15.52 15.43
CA GLY A 442 13.56 14.91 15.49
C GLY A 442 13.90 13.95 14.34
N TYR A 443 13.04 13.83 13.32
CA TYR A 443 13.32 12.98 12.15
C TYR A 443 12.60 13.44 10.86
N ASP A 444 12.21 14.72 10.77
CA ASP A 444 11.64 15.26 9.52
C ASP A 444 12.63 15.05 8.37
N ILE A 445 12.15 14.39 7.33
CA ILE A 445 12.88 14.22 6.07
C ILE A 445 12.56 15.43 5.19
N ASP A 446 13.62 16.05 4.64
CA ASP A 446 13.51 17.10 3.64
C ASP A 446 12.54 16.67 2.53
N LYS A 447 11.74 17.62 2.04
CA LYS A 447 10.86 17.37 0.91
C LYS A 447 11.70 17.01 -0.30
N GLU A 448 11.33 15.94 -0.99
CA GLU A 448 12.10 15.45 -2.14
C GLU A 448 12.26 16.51 -3.23
N GLY A 449 11.23 17.33 -3.45
CA GLY A 449 11.30 18.46 -4.39
C GLY A 449 12.33 19.53 -3.99
N ASP A 450 12.56 19.78 -2.70
CA ASP A 450 13.64 20.68 -2.25
C ASP A 450 15.01 20.13 -2.63
N THR A 451 15.20 18.81 -2.55
CA THR A 451 16.44 18.18 -3.00
C THR A 451 16.65 18.41 -4.49
N TYR A 452 15.64 18.20 -5.32
CA TYR A 452 15.76 18.49 -6.77
C TYR A 452 16.01 19.96 -7.07
N ARG A 453 15.41 20.88 -6.31
CA ARG A 453 15.68 22.32 -6.44
C ARG A 453 17.14 22.65 -6.13
N LYS A 454 17.70 22.07 -5.05
CA LYS A 454 19.13 22.21 -4.69
C LYS A 454 20.02 21.66 -5.82
N LEU A 455 19.72 20.48 -6.35
CA LEU A 455 20.47 19.85 -7.45
C LEU A 455 20.44 20.70 -8.73
N LYS A 456 19.27 21.25 -9.08
CA LYS A 456 19.10 22.14 -10.23
C LYS A 456 19.89 23.44 -10.06
N ALA A 457 19.84 24.06 -8.88
CA ALA A 457 20.61 25.27 -8.57
C ALA A 457 22.13 25.03 -8.63
N ALA A 458 22.58 23.82 -8.29
CA ALA A 458 23.97 23.39 -8.41
C ALA A 458 24.38 22.99 -9.84
N GLY A 459 23.50 23.10 -10.83
CA GLY A 459 23.79 22.73 -12.22
C GLY A 459 24.06 21.22 -12.42
N VAL A 460 23.57 20.37 -11.50
CA VAL A 460 23.67 18.92 -11.65
C VAL A 460 22.86 18.49 -12.87
N ARG A 461 23.50 17.77 -13.78
CA ARG A 461 22.84 17.21 -14.98
C ARG A 461 22.34 15.81 -14.70
N ASN A 462 21.52 15.28 -15.62
CA ASN A 462 20.96 13.93 -15.56
C ASN A 462 20.10 13.69 -14.31
N VAL A 463 19.40 14.74 -13.88
CA VAL A 463 18.36 14.67 -12.84
C VAL A 463 17.02 15.09 -13.46
N PRO A 464 15.91 14.46 -13.04
CA PRO A 464 14.56 14.87 -13.45
C PRO A 464 14.30 16.36 -13.23
N THR A 465 13.55 16.96 -14.14
CA THR A 465 13.09 18.34 -14.04
C THR A 465 11.80 18.37 -13.26
N VAL A 466 11.85 18.96 -12.06
CA VAL A 466 10.66 19.21 -11.25
C VAL A 466 9.83 20.34 -11.86
N VAL A 467 8.54 20.07 -12.04
CA VAL A 467 7.53 21.02 -12.54
C VAL A 467 6.81 21.67 -11.36
N ALA A 468 6.36 20.86 -10.40
CA ALA A 468 5.67 21.32 -9.19
C ALA A 468 5.90 20.32 -8.05
N PHE A 469 5.95 20.80 -6.81
CA PHE A 469 5.98 19.92 -5.64
C PHE A 469 5.43 20.59 -4.39
N GLY A 470 4.89 19.78 -3.47
CA GLY A 470 4.40 20.28 -2.20
C GLY A 470 3.72 19.24 -1.33
N ASP A 471 3.52 19.57 -0.06
CA ASP A 471 2.58 18.86 0.79
C ASP A 471 1.15 19.08 0.28
N VAL A 472 0.34 18.04 0.35
CA VAL A 472 -1.08 18.10 -0.04
C VAL A 472 -1.90 18.56 1.17
N GLY A 473 -2.93 19.37 0.92
CA GLY A 473 -3.97 19.72 1.89
C GLY A 473 -3.47 20.27 3.22
N ASP A 474 -4.22 20.03 4.28
CA ASP A 474 -3.95 20.51 5.64
C ASP A 474 -3.36 19.43 6.57
N GLU A 475 -2.99 19.82 7.80
CA GLU A 475 -2.57 18.88 8.86
C GLU A 475 -3.72 18.01 9.41
N MET A 476 -4.98 18.31 9.08
CA MET A 476 -6.12 17.57 9.62
C MET A 476 -6.24 16.20 8.94
N TRP A 477 -6.20 16.18 7.61
CA TRP A 477 -6.40 14.96 6.83
C TRP A 477 -5.10 14.43 6.23
N HIS A 478 -4.21 15.31 5.77
CA HIS A 478 -3.00 14.94 5.04
C HIS A 478 -1.78 14.71 5.93
N ARG A 479 -2.01 14.59 7.25
CA ARG A 479 -1.04 14.15 8.25
C ARG A 479 -1.62 12.96 9.02
N THR A 480 -0.82 11.92 9.19
CA THR A 480 -1.19 10.77 10.04
C THR A 480 -1.45 11.22 11.47
N GLN A 481 -2.50 10.66 12.08
CA GLN A 481 -2.92 11.00 13.44
C GLN A 481 -2.47 9.94 14.45
N THR A 482 -2.18 8.70 14.02
CA THR A 482 -1.77 7.61 14.91
C THR A 482 -0.52 7.95 15.74
N ASP A 483 0.51 8.53 15.12
CA ASP A 483 1.74 8.92 15.82
C ASP A 483 1.53 10.12 16.76
N ILE A 484 0.73 11.10 16.34
CA ILE A 484 0.37 12.27 17.16
C ILE A 484 -0.37 11.81 18.42
N PHE A 485 -1.35 10.91 18.24
CA PHE A 485 -2.15 10.40 19.34
C PHE A 485 -1.33 9.57 20.33
N ALA A 486 -0.41 8.72 19.84
CA ALA A 486 0.51 7.99 20.70
C ALA A 486 1.37 8.93 21.57
N ARG A 487 1.94 9.97 20.95
CA ARG A 487 2.80 10.97 21.62
C ARG A 487 2.04 11.77 22.67
N LYS A 488 0.84 12.28 22.33
CA LYS A 488 -0.01 13.04 23.26
C LYS A 488 -0.33 12.26 24.54
N ARG A 489 -0.37 10.93 24.47
CA ARG A 489 -0.64 10.04 25.61
C ARG A 489 0.63 9.53 26.31
N GLY A 490 1.80 10.09 26.00
CA GLY A 490 3.07 9.63 26.57
C GLY A 490 3.43 8.19 26.18
N SER A 491 2.75 7.62 25.17
CA SER A 491 3.05 6.28 24.68
C SER A 491 4.23 6.38 23.72
N PHE A 492 5.44 6.13 24.24
CA PHE A 492 6.65 6.11 23.42
C PHE A 492 6.74 4.82 22.61
N ILE A 493 6.00 4.77 21.51
CA ILE A 493 6.02 3.65 20.59
C ILE A 493 7.13 3.90 19.56
N ARG A 494 8.30 3.30 19.80
CA ARG A 494 9.53 3.50 19.01
C ARG A 494 9.35 3.25 17.50
N GLN A 495 8.39 2.42 17.12
CA GLN A 495 8.15 2.00 15.75
C GLN A 495 7.19 2.93 14.97
N LEU A 496 6.47 3.83 15.66
CA LEU A 496 5.56 4.76 15.00
C LEU A 496 6.31 5.91 14.36
N ARG A 497 6.07 6.10 13.06
CA ARG A 497 6.54 7.25 12.28
C ARG A 497 5.34 8.01 11.77
N GLY A 498 5.35 9.32 11.97
CA GLY A 498 4.37 10.20 11.34
C GLY A 498 4.65 10.31 9.84
N HIS A 499 3.60 10.54 9.07
CA HIS A 499 3.71 10.76 7.63
C HIS A 499 2.84 11.93 7.17
N ARG A 500 3.38 12.70 6.23
CA ARG A 500 2.72 13.82 5.58
C ARG A 500 2.52 13.48 4.10
N HIS A 501 1.32 13.68 3.59
CA HIS A 501 1.03 13.45 2.17
C HIS A 501 1.66 14.57 1.33
N CYS A 502 2.41 14.21 0.29
CA CYS A 502 3.01 15.16 -0.65
C CYS A 502 2.95 14.65 -2.10
N ARG A 503 2.97 15.59 -3.04
CA ARG A 503 3.05 15.32 -4.47
C ARG A 503 4.28 15.98 -5.08
N LEU A 504 4.85 15.30 -6.06
CA LEU A 504 5.99 15.75 -6.85
C LEU A 504 5.73 15.44 -8.31
N VAL A 505 5.83 16.44 -9.18
CA VAL A 505 5.60 16.30 -10.62
C VAL A 505 6.92 16.49 -11.36
N PHE A 506 7.30 15.50 -12.16
CA PHE A 506 8.42 15.58 -13.09
C PHE A 506 7.92 15.79 -14.51
N ARG A 507 8.68 16.57 -15.28
CA ARG A 507 8.43 16.75 -16.72
C ARG A 507 8.71 15.47 -17.50
N GLU A 508 9.75 14.75 -17.11
CA GLU A 508 10.18 13.53 -17.79
C GLU A 508 9.35 12.32 -17.31
N VAL A 509 8.90 11.49 -18.26
CA VAL A 509 8.20 10.24 -17.99
C VAL A 509 9.13 9.07 -18.28
N GLY A 510 9.40 8.27 -17.26
CA GLY A 510 10.23 7.06 -17.39
C GLY A 510 9.56 5.99 -18.25
N ARG A 511 10.38 5.16 -18.90
CA ARG A 511 9.96 3.93 -19.60
C ARG A 511 10.44 2.72 -18.82
N ASP A 512 9.82 1.56 -19.05
CA ASP A 512 10.28 0.31 -18.42
C ASP A 512 11.74 0.04 -18.81
N LEU A 513 12.55 -0.36 -17.84
CA LEU A 513 13.93 -0.78 -18.09
C LEU A 513 14.03 -2.00 -18.99
N THR A 514 12.94 -2.75 -19.21
CA THR A 514 12.92 -3.86 -20.16
C THR A 514 12.50 -3.44 -21.56
N SER A 515 12.08 -2.18 -21.78
CA SER A 515 11.59 -1.69 -23.07
C SER A 515 12.67 -0.99 -23.90
N PHE A 516 13.96 -1.23 -23.65
CA PHE A 516 15.03 -0.70 -24.49
C PHE A 516 15.06 -1.41 -25.84
N GLU A 517 15.35 -0.68 -26.90
CA GLU A 517 15.50 -1.24 -28.25
C GLU A 517 16.93 -1.75 -28.47
N THR A 518 17.91 -1.17 -27.78
CA THR A 518 19.32 -1.55 -27.90
C THR A 518 20.03 -1.56 -26.55
N THR A 519 21.05 -2.42 -26.41
CA THR A 519 21.91 -2.43 -25.22
C THR A 519 22.56 -1.07 -24.96
N GLY A 520 22.82 -0.27 -26.00
CA GLY A 520 23.36 1.07 -25.87
C GLY A 520 22.44 2.04 -25.13
N GLU A 521 21.11 1.87 -25.23
CA GLU A 521 20.16 2.71 -24.50
C GLU A 521 20.21 2.45 -23.00
N ILE A 522 20.20 1.17 -22.58
CA ILE A 522 20.26 0.82 -21.15
C ILE A 522 21.64 1.14 -20.55
N VAL A 523 22.73 0.89 -21.28
CA VAL A 523 24.09 1.27 -20.82
C VAL A 523 24.22 2.79 -20.71
N GLY A 524 23.68 3.54 -21.68
CA GLY A 524 23.66 5.00 -21.63
C GLY A 524 22.86 5.52 -20.44
N ALA A 525 21.67 4.96 -20.18
CA ALA A 525 20.85 5.32 -19.03
C ALA A 525 21.58 5.09 -17.69
N ILE A 526 22.27 3.95 -17.55
CA ILE A 526 23.08 3.64 -16.38
C ILE A 526 24.24 4.64 -16.25
N ALA A 527 24.93 4.95 -17.35
CA ALA A 527 26.01 5.93 -17.36
C ALA A 527 25.53 7.33 -16.94
N ASP A 528 24.40 7.78 -17.47
CA ASP A 528 23.79 9.07 -17.12
C ASP A 528 23.41 9.13 -15.64
N ALA A 529 22.84 8.05 -15.11
CA ALA A 529 22.49 7.92 -13.69
C ALA A 529 23.73 7.95 -12.78
N VAL A 530 24.79 7.25 -13.16
CA VAL A 530 26.08 7.27 -12.43
C VAL A 530 26.69 8.67 -12.47
N GLU A 531 26.69 9.34 -13.62
CA GLU A 531 27.21 10.71 -13.76
C GLU A 531 26.41 11.70 -12.90
N GLY A 532 25.07 11.61 -12.93
CA GLY A 532 24.19 12.42 -12.09
C GLY A 532 24.49 12.23 -10.60
N ARG A 533 24.63 10.97 -10.16
CA ARG A 533 25.00 10.63 -8.77
C ARG A 533 26.36 11.17 -8.37
N LEU A 534 27.39 11.01 -9.22
CA LEU A 534 28.73 11.50 -8.93
C LEU A 534 28.76 13.03 -8.83
N ARG A 535 28.00 13.73 -9.66
CA ARG A 535 27.89 15.19 -9.60
C ARG A 535 27.14 15.66 -8.35
N ALA A 536 26.06 14.98 -7.99
CA ALA A 536 25.33 15.25 -6.77
C ALA A 536 26.18 15.01 -5.51
N GLY A 537 26.99 13.95 -5.47
CA GLY A 537 27.87 13.66 -4.34
C GLY A 537 29.04 14.64 -4.18
N ARG A 538 29.40 15.39 -5.24
CA ARG A 538 30.40 16.47 -5.18
C ARG A 538 29.80 17.81 -4.73
N TYR A 539 28.48 17.89 -4.62
CA TYR A 539 27.82 19.07 -4.07
C TYR A 539 28.08 19.16 -2.57
N THR A 540 28.86 20.15 -2.17
CA THR A 540 28.98 20.59 -0.79
C THR A 540 28.03 21.78 -0.61
N PRO A 541 27.03 21.71 0.28
CA PRO A 541 26.21 22.88 0.57
C PRO A 541 27.11 24.00 1.12
N PRO A 542 26.84 25.27 0.76
CA PRO A 542 27.59 26.41 1.26
C PRO A 542 27.49 26.57 2.78
#